data_AF-A0A127B886-F1
#
_entry.id   AF-A0A127B886-F1
#
_cell.length_a   1.000
_cell.length_b   1.000
_cell.length_c   1.000
_cell.angle_alpha   90.00
_cell.angle_beta   90.00
_cell.angle_gamma   90.00
#
_symmetry.space_group_name_H-M   'P 1'
#
loop_
_entity.id
_entity.type
_entity.pdbx_description
1 polymer ?
#
loop_
_entity_poly.entity_id
_entity_poly.type
_entity_poly.pdbx_seq_one_letter_code
_entity_poly.pdbx_strand_id
1 'polypeptide(L)' 'MAQRVGKKGVIVRGISTDVDTEMMAKILAIVKKSSKAQVYREAVAKLFREEFGNKSIQQVIKELGVEL' A
#
# COMPACT_ATOMS: atom_id res chain seq x y z
N MET A 1 13.75 -21.47 -15.57
CA MET A 1 12.33 -21.39 -15.15
C MET A 1 12.18 -20.21 -14.21
N ALA A 2 11.77 -19.03 -14.69
CA ALA A 2 11.55 -17.86 -13.83
C ALA A 2 10.12 -17.91 -13.29
N GLN A 3 9.95 -18.28 -12.02
CA GLN A 3 8.65 -18.18 -11.35
C GLN A 3 8.29 -16.70 -11.23
N ARG A 4 7.31 -16.24 -12.03
CA ARG A 4 6.63 -14.96 -11.80
C ARG A 4 5.78 -15.12 -10.54
N VAL A 5 6.38 -14.95 -9.36
CA VAL A 5 5.65 -14.81 -8.09
C VAL A 5 5.10 -13.38 -8.00
N GLY A 6 4.23 -13.01 -8.94
CA GLY A 6 3.44 -11.80 -8.82
C GLY A 6 2.19 -12.15 -8.02
N LYS A 7 2.12 -11.73 -6.74
CA LYS A 7 0.85 -11.81 -5.99
C LYS A 7 -0.26 -11.15 -6.82
N LYS A 8 -1.42 -11.79 -6.91
CA LYS A 8 -2.57 -11.31 -7.68
C LYS A 8 -2.96 -9.91 -7.17
N GLY A 9 -2.79 -8.89 -8.00
CA GLY A 9 -3.15 -7.52 -7.64
C GLY A 9 -4.66 -7.38 -7.51
N VAL A 10 -5.13 -6.84 -6.39
CA VAL A 10 -6.54 -6.50 -6.19
C VAL A 10 -6.73 -5.05 -6.66
N ILE A 11 -7.75 -4.82 -7.50
CA ILE A 11 -8.13 -3.47 -7.92
C ILE A 11 -9.08 -2.91 -6.88
N VAL A 12 -8.62 -1.94 -6.09
CA VAL A 12 -9.48 -1.18 -5.19
C VAL A 12 -10.12 -0.06 -6.00
N ARG A 13 -11.44 -0.12 -6.22
CA ARG A 13 -12.20 0.96 -6.86
C ARG A 13 -12.79 1.86 -5.78
N GLY A 14 -12.50 3.16 -5.82
CA GLY A 14 -13.18 4.19 -5.04
C GLY A 14 -12.60 4.49 -3.66
N ILE A 15 -11.37 5.00 -3.60
CA ILE A 15 -10.86 5.66 -2.39
C ILE A 15 -11.20 7.14 -2.49
N SER A 16 -11.94 7.68 -1.52
CA SER A 16 -12.14 9.12 -1.38
C SER A 16 -10.91 9.71 -0.68
N THR A 17 -10.28 10.69 -1.30
CA THR A 17 -9.15 11.44 -0.74
C THR A 17 -9.39 12.93 -0.93
N ASP A 18 -8.79 13.74 -0.06
CA ASP A 18 -8.73 15.18 -0.24
C ASP A 18 -7.83 15.57 -1.43
N VAL A 19 -7.99 16.81 -1.87
CA VAL A 19 -7.28 17.36 -3.03
C VAL A 19 -5.77 17.42 -2.78
N ASP A 20 -5.35 17.79 -1.56
CA ASP A 20 -3.94 17.92 -1.22
C ASP A 20 -3.24 16.56 -1.25
N THR A 21 -3.86 15.51 -0.70
CA THR A 21 -3.36 14.13 -0.81
C THR A 21 -3.22 13.70 -2.27
N GLU A 22 -4.18 14.06 -3.14
CA GLU A 22 -4.06 13.72 -4.56
C GLU A 22 -2.88 14.46 -5.24
N MET A 23 -2.66 15.73 -4.90
CA MET A 23 -1.53 16.51 -5.39
C MET A 23 -0.19 15.96 -4.88
N MET A 24 -0.10 15.62 -3.60
CA MET A 24 1.10 14.98 -3.02
C MET A 24 1.41 13.66 -3.73
N ALA A 25 0.40 12.81 -3.94
CA ALA A 25 0.57 11.55 -4.66
C ALA A 25 1.05 11.76 -6.10
N LYS A 26 0.55 12.79 -6.80
CA LYS A 26 1.03 13.19 -8.14
C LYS A 26 2.50 13.62 -8.12
N ILE A 27 2.88 14.51 -7.20
CA ILE A 27 4.27 14.99 -7.09
C ILE A 27 5.22 13.82 -6.80
N LEU A 28 4.87 12.96 -5.85
CA LEU A 28 5.66 11.78 -5.50
C LEU A 28 5.77 10.79 -6.66
N ALA A 29 4.71 10.62 -7.45
CA ALA A 29 4.73 9.77 -8.64
C ALA A 29 5.74 10.29 -9.68
N ILE A 30 5.78 11.61 -9.90
CA ILE A 30 6.76 12.26 -10.80
C ILE A 30 8.18 12.06 -10.29
N VAL A 31 8.45 12.39 -9.03
CA VAL A 31 9.80 12.28 -8.42
C VAL A 31 10.32 10.84 -8.48
N LYS A 32 9.46 9.86 -8.21
CA LYS A 32 9.82 8.44 -8.21
C LYS A 32 9.78 7.77 -9.58
N LYS A 33 9.41 8.51 -10.64
CA LYS A 33 9.15 7.95 -11.99
C LYS A 33 8.25 6.71 -11.94
N SER A 34 7.18 6.79 -11.15
CA SER A 34 6.26 5.69 -10.86
C SER A 34 4.80 6.10 -11.03
N SER A 35 3.87 5.15 -10.89
CA SER A 35 2.43 5.45 -10.94
C SER A 35 1.89 5.87 -9.57
N LYS A 36 0.80 6.66 -9.55
CA LYS A 36 0.09 7.01 -8.29
C LYS A 36 -0.27 5.75 -7.49
N ALA A 37 -0.69 4.67 -8.15
CA ALA A 37 -0.99 3.40 -7.52
C ALA A 37 0.22 2.78 -6.80
N GLN A 38 1.42 2.91 -7.37
CA GLN A 38 2.65 2.46 -6.71
C GLN A 38 2.98 3.31 -5.49
N VAL A 39 2.81 4.63 -5.59
CA VAL A 39 2.97 5.54 -4.45
C VAL A 39 2.03 5.16 -3.30
N TYR A 40 0.75 4.91 -3.59
CA TYR A 40 -0.21 4.46 -2.58
C TYR A 40 0.17 3.12 -1.94
N ARG A 41 0.61 2.14 -2.75
CA ARG A 41 1.09 0.85 -2.22
C ARG A 41 2.28 1.02 -1.28
N GLU A 42 3.23 1.86 -1.65
CA GLU A 42 4.40 2.15 -0.81
C GLU A 42 4.00 2.88 0.47
N ALA A 43 3.08 3.84 0.38
CA ALA A 43 2.59 4.58 1.55
C ALA A 43 1.91 3.64 2.56
N VAL A 44 0.99 2.78 2.10
CA VAL A 44 0.33 1.79 2.96
C VAL A 44 1.34 0.83 3.58
N ALA A 45 2.30 0.34 2.79
CA ALA A 45 3.33 -0.58 3.30
C ALA A 45 4.27 0.07 4.32
N LYS A 46 4.58 1.37 4.16
CA LYS A 46 5.37 2.14 5.13
C LYS A 46 4.59 2.34 6.42
N LEU A 47 3.36 2.83 6.33
CA LEU A 47 2.50 3.07 7.48
C LEU A 47 2.29 1.78 8.29
N PHE A 48 1.99 0.66 7.61
CA PHE A 48 1.85 -0.63 8.28
C PHE A 48 3.13 -1.06 9.04
N ARG A 49 4.30 -0.77 8.47
CA ARG A 49 5.59 -1.09 9.09
C ARG A 49 5.96 -0.15 10.23
N GLU A 50 5.50 1.10 10.17
CA GLU A 50 5.65 2.08 11.26
C GLU A 50 4.78 1.69 12.47
N GLU A 51 3.53 1.27 12.23
CA GLU A 51 2.59 0.86 13.29
C GLU A 51 2.91 -0.52 13.89
N PHE A 52 3.21 -1.52 13.04
CA PHE A 52 3.35 -2.92 13.47
C PHE A 52 4.78 -3.46 13.38
N GLY A 53 5.75 -2.63 13.02
CA GLY A 53 7.13 -3.05 12.84
C GLY A 53 7.28 -4.09 11.72
N ASN A 54 8.10 -5.12 11.97
CA ASN A 54 8.35 -6.21 11.01
C ASN A 54 7.35 -7.36 11.13
N LYS A 55 6.21 -7.18 11.82
CA LYS A 55 5.19 -8.22 11.92
C LYS A 55 4.56 -8.49 10.56
N SER A 56 4.26 -9.76 10.31
CA SER A 56 3.52 -10.15 9.12
C SER A 56 2.05 -9.75 9.24
N ILE A 57 1.38 -9.49 8.10
CA ILE A 57 -0.05 -9.15 8.06
C ILE A 57 -0.90 -10.18 8.84
N GLN A 58 -0.59 -11.47 8.70
CA GLN A 58 -1.30 -12.55 9.40
C GLN A 58 -1.11 -12.51 10.92
N GLN A 59 0.06 -12.09 11.42
CA GLN A 59 0.29 -11.91 12.85
C GLN A 59 -0.54 -10.75 13.38
N VAL A 60 -0.57 -9.62 12.66
CA VAL A 60 -1.34 -8.44 13.06
C VAL A 60 -2.85 -8.73 13.07
N ILE A 61 -3.36 -9.45 12.06
CA ILE A 61 -4.77 -9.91 12.03
C ILE A 61 -5.12 -10.72 13.29
N LYS A 62 -4.25 -11.66 13.68
CA LYS A 62 -4.44 -12.49 14.88
C LYS A 62 -4.36 -11.69 16.18
N GLU A 63 -3.42 -10.76 16.29
CA GLU A 63 -3.25 -9.93 17.49
C GLU A 63 -4.41 -8.95 17.68
N LEU A 64 -4.92 -8.36 16.59
CA LEU A 64 -6.04 -7.43 16.65
C LEU A 64 -7.41 -8.11 16.70
N GLY A 65 -7.47 -9.43 16.45
CA GLY A 65 -8.72 -10.19 16.43
C GLY A 65 -9.68 -9.75 15.30
N VAL A 66 -9.15 -9.16 14.22
CA VAL A 66 -9.95 -8.69 13.09
C VAL A 66 -10.09 -9.82 12.08
N GLU A 67 -11.32 -10.13 11.66
CA GLU A 67 -11.57 -10.99 10.50
C GLU A 67 -11.67 -10.12 9.24
N LEU A 68 -10.73 -10.29 8.29
CA LEU A 68 -10.62 -9.56 7.01
C LEU A 68 -10.91 -10.48 5.81
#